data_AF-A0A7Z0I1U6-F1
#
_entry.id   AF-A0A7Z0I1U6-F1
#
_cell.length_a   1.000
_cell.length_b   1.000
_cell.length_c   1.000
_cell.angle_alpha   90.00
_cell.angle_beta   90.00
_cell.angle_gamma   90.00
#
_symmetry.space_group_name_H-M   'P 1'
#
loop_
_entity.id
_entity.type
_entity.pdbx_description
1 polymer ?
#
loop_
_entity_poly.entity_id
_entity_poly.type
_entity_poly.pdbx_seq_one_letter_code
_entity_poly.pdbx_strand_id
1 'polypeptide(L)'
;MAKKAVTLDGLLNTENRPADTGIPQRGSEPASAATKPAPKKREGEKRLTLALDGETYRRLRMHAATTDQTHQDILERALAEYLKSVNA
;
A
#
# COMPACT_ATOMS: atom_id res chain seq x y z
N MET A 1 -41.57 13.21 28.43
CA MET A 1 -40.38 13.11 27.55
C MET A 1 -40.85 12.93 26.11
N ALA A 2 -40.89 14.01 25.32
CA ALA A 2 -41.37 13.96 23.93
C ALA A 2 -40.29 13.37 23.00
N LYS A 3 -40.62 12.32 22.25
CA LYS A 3 -39.74 11.71 21.25
C LYS A 3 -39.69 12.64 20.03
N LYS A 4 -38.56 13.31 19.80
CA LYS A 4 -38.37 14.16 18.62
C LYS A 4 -38.41 13.28 17.36
N ALA A 5 -39.29 13.62 16.44
CA ALA A 5 -39.40 12.96 15.14
C ALA A 5 -38.10 13.14 14.35
N VAL A 6 -37.61 12.06 13.78
CA VAL A 6 -36.43 12.07 12.91
C VAL A 6 -36.84 12.76 11.60
N THR A 7 -36.37 13.98 11.40
CA THR A 7 -36.59 14.73 10.15
C THR A 7 -35.46 14.41 9.17
N LEU A 8 -35.82 14.11 7.92
CA LEU A 8 -34.90 13.79 6.82
C LEU A 8 -34.11 15.01 6.30
N ASP A 9 -34.27 16.16 6.94
CA ASP A 9 -33.68 17.44 6.55
C ASP A 9 -32.14 17.43 6.60
N GLY A 10 -31.56 16.56 7.45
CA GLY A 10 -30.11 16.34 7.53
C GLY A 10 -29.53 15.41 6.46
N LEU A 11 -30.35 14.74 5.65
CA LEU A 11 -29.87 13.87 4.57
C LEU A 11 -29.64 14.63 3.25
N LEU A 12 -30.34 15.75 3.04
CA LEU A 12 -30.31 16.51 1.79
C LEU A 12 -29.40 17.74 1.86
N ASN A 13 -29.00 18.16 3.06
CA ASN A 13 -28.11 19.31 3.29
C ASN A 13 -26.68 18.83 3.58
N THR A 14 -25.80 18.91 2.58
CA THR A 14 -24.38 18.52 2.69
C THR A 14 -23.53 19.48 3.52
N GLU A 15 -24.06 20.66 3.87
CA GLU A 15 -23.37 21.65 4.70
C GLU A 15 -23.56 21.39 6.20
N ASN A 16 -24.51 20.54 6.58
CA ASN A 16 -24.81 20.29 7.98
C ASN A 16 -23.96 19.13 8.52
N ARG A 17 -22.96 19.45 9.33
CA ARG A 17 -22.11 18.44 9.99
C ARG A 17 -22.97 17.62 10.96
N PRO A 18 -22.92 16.27 10.92
CA PRO A 18 -23.64 15.45 11.88
C PRO A 18 -23.27 15.87 13.31
N ALA A 19 -24.29 16.11 14.14
CA ALA A 19 -24.08 16.43 15.54
C ALA A 19 -23.27 15.30 16.20
N ASP A 20 -22.14 15.64 16.82
CA ASP A 20 -21.33 14.68 17.55
C ASP A 20 -22.13 14.18 18.76
N THR A 21 -22.63 12.95 18.64
CA THR A 21 -23.48 12.33 19.66
C THR A 21 -22.65 11.68 20.77
N GLY A 22 -21.31 11.75 20.71
CA GLY A 22 -20.41 11.10 21.67
C GLY A 22 -20.46 9.56 21.62
N ILE A 23 -21.22 8.99 20.68
CA ILE A 23 -21.32 7.54 20.48
C ILE A 23 -20.28 7.16 19.43
N PRO A 24 -19.32 6.26 19.74
CA PRO A 24 -18.35 5.80 18.75
C PRO A 24 -19.07 5.06 17.63
N GLN A 25 -19.22 5.69 16.48
CA GLN A 25 -19.68 5.05 15.26
C GLN A 25 -18.53 4.23 14.68
N ARG A 26 -18.78 2.94 14.47
CA ARG A 26 -17.85 2.04 13.78
C ARG A 26 -17.65 2.56 12.35
N GLY A 27 -16.47 3.08 12.05
CA GLY A 27 -16.13 3.72 10.77
C GLY A 27 -15.75 5.20 10.87
N SER A 28 -15.88 5.83 12.04
CA SER A 28 -15.49 7.23 12.30
C SER A 28 -14.03 7.41 12.68
N GLU A 29 -13.22 6.35 12.65
CA GLU A 29 -11.79 6.53 12.81
C GLU A 29 -11.29 7.38 11.64
N PRO A 30 -10.57 8.49 11.89
CA PRO A 30 -9.86 9.15 10.82
C PRO A 30 -9.01 8.07 10.15
N ALA A 31 -8.97 8.08 8.82
CA ALA A 31 -8.10 7.24 8.02
C ALA A 31 -6.63 7.63 8.27
N SER A 32 -6.15 7.47 9.51
CA SER A 32 -4.76 7.24 9.85
C SER A 32 -4.43 5.80 9.45
N ALA A 33 -4.72 5.48 8.18
CA ALA A 33 -4.06 4.37 7.52
C ALA A 33 -2.58 4.67 7.69
N ALA A 34 -1.91 3.86 8.51
CA ALA A 34 -0.47 3.90 8.69
C ALA A 34 0.15 4.05 7.30
N THR A 35 0.63 5.26 7.01
CA THR A 35 1.34 5.57 5.78
C THR A 35 2.57 4.69 5.82
N LYS A 36 2.49 3.51 5.21
CA LYS A 36 3.66 2.71 4.89
C LYS A 36 4.62 3.69 4.23
N PRO A 37 5.84 3.88 4.76
CA PRO A 37 6.74 4.89 4.25
C PRO A 37 6.86 4.65 2.75
N ALA A 38 6.45 5.64 1.96
CA ALA A 38 6.60 5.59 0.53
C ALA A 38 8.09 5.30 0.26
N PRO A 39 8.42 4.28 -0.55
CA PRO A 39 9.81 3.93 -0.80
C PRO A 39 10.52 5.19 -1.29
N LYS A 40 11.58 5.55 -0.56
CA LYS A 40 12.36 6.76 -0.76
C LYS A 40 12.92 6.72 -2.18
N LYS A 41 12.32 7.49 -3.09
CA LYS A 41 12.73 7.55 -4.51
C LYS A 41 14.21 7.92 -4.55
N ARG A 42 15.06 7.02 -5.04
CA ARG A 42 16.50 7.30 -5.19
C ARG A 42 16.69 8.12 -6.47
N GLU A 43 17.55 9.14 -6.44
CA GLU A 43 17.90 9.89 -7.66
C GLU A 43 18.50 8.92 -8.68
N GLY A 44 17.91 8.84 -9.88
CA GLY A 44 18.29 7.87 -10.92
C GLY A 44 17.53 6.54 -10.91
N GLU A 45 16.52 6.36 -10.05
CA GLU A 45 15.69 5.15 -10.02
C GLU A 45 14.93 4.95 -11.35
N LYS A 46 15.34 3.93 -12.12
CA LYS A 46 14.59 3.46 -13.29
C LYS A 46 13.69 2.31 -12.86
N ARG A 47 12.39 2.47 -13.12
CA ARG A 47 11.40 1.42 -12.85
C ARG A 47 11.35 0.45 -14.01
N LEU A 48 11.53 -0.83 -13.71
CA LEU A 48 11.41 -1.92 -14.66
C LEU A 48 10.18 -2.75 -14.30
N THR A 49 9.25 -2.90 -15.24
CA THR A 49 8.19 -3.90 -15.15
C THR A 49 8.65 -5.15 -15.88
N LEU A 50 8.77 -6.25 -15.17
CA LEU A 50 9.26 -7.51 -15.71
C LEU A 50 8.14 -8.53 -15.80
N ALA A 51 7.93 -9.12 -16.98
CA ALA A 51 7.09 -10.29 -17.15
C ALA A 51 7.95 -11.54 -16.91
N LEU A 52 7.69 -12.25 -15.81
CA LEU A 52 8.29 -13.54 -15.50
C LEU A 52 7.28 -14.65 -15.72
N ASP A 53 7.76 -15.84 -16.09
CA ASP A 53 6.94 -17.04 -16.01
C ASP A 53 6.57 -17.34 -14.55
N GLY A 54 5.43 -18.00 -14.36
CA GLY A 54 4.88 -18.26 -13.03
C GLY A 54 5.78 -19.12 -12.15
N GLU A 55 6.58 -20.00 -12.74
CA GLU A 55 7.50 -20.86 -12.01
C GLU A 55 8.71 -20.07 -11.49
N THR A 56 9.34 -19.27 -12.35
CA THR A 56 10.46 -18.39 -11.95
C THR A 56 10.01 -17.38 -10.90
N TYR A 57 8.83 -16.77 -11.06
CA TYR A 57 8.30 -15.87 -10.03
C TYR A 57 8.07 -16.59 -8.69
N ARG A 58 7.56 -17.83 -8.72
CA ARG A 58 7.37 -18.63 -7.50
C ARG A 58 8.71 -18.91 -6.81
N ARG A 59 9.74 -19.29 -7.56
CA ARG A 59 11.09 -19.50 -7.01
C ARG A 59 11.66 -18.22 -6.41
N LEU A 60 11.52 -17.09 -7.10
CA LEU A 60 11.94 -15.78 -6.61
C LEU A 60 11.22 -15.41 -5.30
N ARG A 61 9.90 -15.60 -5.24
CA ARG A 61 9.10 -15.32 -4.05
C ARG A 61 9.52 -16.16 -2.86
N MET A 62 9.75 -17.46 -3.06
CA MET A 62 10.21 -18.36 -1.99
C MET A 62 11.61 -17.98 -1.51
N HIS A 63 12.50 -17.62 -2.43
CA HIS A 63 13.85 -17.17 -2.07
C HIS A 63 13.81 -15.89 -1.25
N ALA A 64 13.06 -14.88 -1.71
CA ALA A 64 12.85 -13.61 -0.99
C ALA A 64 12.31 -13.81 0.43
N ALA A 65 11.34 -14.72 0.60
CA ALA A 65 10.80 -15.05 1.91
C ALA A 65 11.80 -15.77 2.82
N THR A 66 12.73 -16.54 2.25
CA THR A 66 13.73 -17.30 3.02
C THR A 66 14.91 -16.42 3.44
N THR A 67 15.31 -15.48 2.59
CA THR A 67 16.47 -14.60 2.83
C THR A 67 16.13 -13.25 3.44
N ASP A 68 14.83 -12.98 3.68
CA ASP A 68 14.31 -11.68 4.12
C ASP A 68 14.79 -10.52 3.23
N GLN A 69 14.84 -10.77 1.92
CA GLN A 69 15.30 -9.80 0.92
C GLN A 69 14.13 -9.31 0.07
N THR A 70 14.21 -8.06 -0.39
CA THR A 70 13.22 -7.56 -1.34
C THR A 70 13.46 -8.16 -2.72
N HIS A 71 12.38 -8.28 -3.51
CA HIS A 71 12.49 -8.76 -4.89
C HIS A 71 13.42 -7.86 -5.71
N GLN A 72 13.44 -6.55 -5.40
CA GLN A 72 14.30 -5.58 -6.03
C GLN A 72 15.78 -5.86 -5.74
N ASP A 73 16.16 -6.07 -4.48
CA ASP A 73 17.57 -6.31 -4.10
C ASP A 73 18.10 -7.60 -4.75
N ILE A 74 17.27 -8.65 -4.81
CA ILE A 74 17.63 -9.92 -5.44
C ILE A 74 17.88 -9.72 -6.94
N LEU A 75 16.96 -9.01 -7.62
CA LEU A 75 17.09 -8.75 -9.06
C LEU A 75 18.27 -7.84 -9.38
N GLU A 76 18.53 -6.82 -8.57
CA GLU A 76 19.65 -5.90 -8.74
C GLU A 76 20.99 -6.64 -8.60
N ARG A 77 21.13 -7.47 -7.56
CA ARG A 77 22.32 -8.31 -7.37
C ARG A 77 22.54 -9.28 -8.53
N ALA A 78 21.49 -10.02 -8.92
CA ALA A 78 21.59 -10.98 -10.01
C ALA A 78 21.96 -10.31 -11.34
N LEU A 79 21.38 -9.14 -11.62
CA LEU A 79 21.71 -8.37 -12.83
C LEU A 79 23.15 -7.86 -12.81
N ALA A 80 23.61 -7.34 -11.67
CA ALA A 80 24.99 -6.86 -11.53
C ALA A 80 26.01 -7.99 -11.70
N GLU A 81 25.76 -9.17 -11.11
CA GLU A 81 26.61 -10.36 -11.28
C GLU A 81 26.62 -10.84 -12.74
N TYR A 82 25.46 -10.89 -13.40
CA TYR A 82 25.37 -11.25 -14.81
C TYR A 82 26.16 -10.28 -15.70
N LEU A 83 25.96 -8.97 -15.56
CA LEU A 83 26.69 -7.97 -16.35
C LEU A 83 28.20 -8.01 -16.11
N LYS A 84 28.63 -8.28 -14.87
CA LYS A 84 30.04 -8.48 -14.57
C LYS A 84 30.61 -9.70 -15.29
N SER A 85 29.85 -10.80 -15.37
CA SER A 85 30.29 -12.01 -16.07
C SER A 85 30.34 -11.86 -17.59
N VAL A 86 29.47 -11.04 -18.19
CA VAL A 86 29.45 -10.81 -19.64
C VAL A 86 30.53 -9.82 -20.10
N ASN A 87 30.95 -8.90 -19.22
CA ASN A 87 32.02 -7.93 -19.50
C ASN A 87 33.42 -8.41 -19.03
N ALA A 88 33.53 -9.62 -18.47
CA ALA A 88 34.79 -10.25 -18.07
C ALA A 88 35.42 -11.02 -19.24
#